data_AF-A0A131Y9G1-F1
#
_entry.id   AF-A0A131Y9G1-F1
#
_cell.length_a   1.000
_cell.length_b   1.000
_cell.length_c   1.000
_cell.angle_alpha   90.00
_cell.angle_beta   90.00
_cell.angle_gamma   90.00
#
_symmetry.space_group_name_H-M   'P 1'
#
loop_
_entity.id
_entity.type
_entity.pdbx_description
1 polymer ?
#
loop_
_entity_poly.entity_id
_entity_poly.type
_entity_poly.pdbx_seq_one_letter_code
_entity_poly.pdbx_strand_id
1 'polypeptide(L)' 'MADSPSCEVCGCSETVAHLLCECARFNCERATLSAALGQLDNRPLTENKILGPWPIRSATRAALRALLRFLQATGPNDKL' A
#
# COMPACT_ATOMS: atom_id res chain seq x y z
N MET A 1 -13.82 2.51 -21.53
CA MET A 1 -12.53 2.97 -20.98
C MET A 1 -12.83 3.41 -19.57
N ALA A 2 -12.31 2.70 -18.56
CA ALA A 2 -12.61 3.05 -17.17
C ALA A 2 -11.88 4.35 -16.84
N ASP A 3 -12.64 5.40 -16.56
CA ASP A 3 -12.14 6.66 -16.01
C ASP A 3 -11.38 6.30 -14.73
N SER A 4 -10.05 6.34 -14.79
CA SER A 4 -9.23 6.07 -13.62
C SER A 4 -9.46 7.27 -12.71
N PRO A 5 -10.10 7.12 -11.54
CA PRO A 5 -10.44 8.26 -10.71
C PRO A 5 -9.16 9.04 -10.43
N SER A 6 -9.24 10.36 -10.48
CA SER A 6 -8.11 11.19 -10.06
C SER A 6 -8.10 11.23 -8.54
N CYS A 7 -6.93 11.11 -7.93
CA CYS A 7 -6.80 11.28 -6.49
C CYS A 7 -7.20 12.70 -6.11
N GLU A 8 -8.20 12.85 -5.24
CA GLU A 8 -8.70 14.17 -4.82
C GLU A 8 -7.64 15.03 -4.11
N VAL A 9 -6.63 14.38 -3.52
CA VAL A 9 -5.55 15.06 -2.79
C VAL A 9 -4.38 15.42 -3.70
N CYS A 10 -4.05 14.57 -4.67
CA CYS A 10 -2.84 14.72 -5.48
C CYS A 10 -3.11 15.19 -6.92
N GLY A 11 -4.37 15.14 -7.38
CA GLY A 11 -4.79 15.54 -8.73
C GLY A 11 -4.28 14.65 -9.87
N CYS A 12 -3.51 13.60 -9.57
CA CYS A 12 -3.02 12.62 -10.53
C CYS A 12 -3.89 11.36 -10.55
N SER A 13 -3.68 10.49 -11.54
CA SER A 13 -4.39 9.21 -11.63
C SER A 13 -4.23 8.38 -10.36
N GLU A 14 -5.35 7.90 -9.81
CA GLU A 14 -5.39 7.04 -8.63
C GLU A 14 -5.00 5.61 -9.01
N THR A 15 -3.70 5.38 -9.17
CA THR A 15 -3.13 4.05 -9.43
C THR A 15 -2.80 3.32 -8.13
N VAL A 16 -2.59 2.00 -8.21
CA VAL A 16 -2.12 1.20 -7.08
C VAL A 16 -0.78 1.72 -6.56
N ALA A 17 0.17 2.00 -7.46
CA ALA A 17 1.46 2.62 -7.13
C ALA A 17 1.27 3.94 -6.39
N HIS A 18 0.38 4.80 -6.89
CA HIS A 18 0.06 6.07 -6.25
C HIS A 18 -0.45 5.85 -4.82
N LEU A 19 -1.52 5.07 -4.66
CA LEU A 19 -2.16 4.82 -3.37
C LEU A 19 -1.19 4.21 -2.34
N LEU A 20 -0.41 3.21 -2.77
CA LEU A 20 0.43 2.42 -1.86
C LEU A 20 1.79 3.06 -1.59
N CYS A 21 2.35 3.84 -2.53
CA CYS A 21 3.74 4.30 -2.45
C CYS A 21 3.89 5.82 -2.39
N GLU A 22 2.96 6.60 -2.97
CA GLU A 22 3.21 8.02 -3.27
C GLU A 22 2.19 8.97 -2.64
N CYS A 23 0.94 8.55 -2.47
CA CYS A 23 -0.18 9.41 -2.14
C CYS A 23 0.02 10.09 -0.78
N ALA A 24 0.07 11.42 -0.77
CA ALA A 24 0.28 12.20 0.45
C ALA A 24 -0.82 11.97 1.51
N ARG A 25 -2.04 11.63 1.07
CA ARG A 25 -3.18 11.29 1.94
C ARG A 25 -2.84 10.17 2.93
N PHE A 26 -2.06 9.18 2.50
CA PHE A 26 -1.80 7.97 3.26
C PHE A 26 -0.40 7.92 3.86
N ASN A 27 0.23 9.08 4.09
CA ASN A 27 1.63 9.11 4.52
C ASN A 27 1.84 8.47 5.90
N CYS A 28 0.90 8.67 6.82
CA CYS A 28 0.94 8.10 8.16
C CYS A 28 0.77 6.57 8.15
N GLU A 29 -0.23 6.08 7.40
CA GLU A 29 -0.53 4.67 7.23
C GLU A 29 0.61 3.97 6.50
N ARG A 30 1.17 4.63 5.48
CA ARG A 30 2.32 4.13 4.70
C ARG A 30 3.59 4.05 5.54
N ALA A 31 3.84 5.00 6.45
CA ALA A 31 4.95 4.90 7.38
C ALA A 31 4.82 3.65 8.28
N THR A 32 3.60 3.36 8.74
CA THR A 32 3.30 2.15 9.52
C THR A 32 3.49 0.86 8.69
N LEU A 33 2.99 0.85 7.45
CA LEU A 33 3.21 -0.26 6.51
C LEU A 33 4.70 -0.47 6.24
N SER A 34 5.44 0.60 5.98
CA SER A 34 6.88 0.57 5.72
C SER A 34 7.67 0.02 6.89
N ALA A 35 7.35 0.44 8.12
CA ALA A 35 7.98 -0.09 9.32
C ALA A 35 7.73 -1.59 9.47
N ALA A 36 6.49 -2.04 9.26
CA ALA A 36 6.13 -3.46 9.34
C ALA A 36 6.83 -4.31 8.27
N LEU A 37 6.88 -3.85 7.02
CA LEU A 37 7.57 -4.55 5.94
C LEU A 37 9.09 -4.49 6.08
N GLY A 38 9.63 -3.42 6.68
CA GLY A 38 11.05 -3.27 7.00
C GLY A 38 11.58 -4.33 7.95
N GLN A 39 10.74 -4.87 8.84
CA GLN A 39 11.11 -5.99 9.71
C GLN A 39 11.21 -7.32 8.96
N LEU A 40 10.57 -7.44 7.80
CA LEU A 40 10.53 -8.66 7.00
C LEU A 40 11.62 -8.66 5.92
N ASP A 41 11.97 -7.48 5.41
CA ASP A 41 12.87 -7.30 4.28
C ASP A 41 13.39 -5.85 4.22
N ASN A 42 14.67 -5.68 3.87
CA ASN A 42 15.34 -4.37 3.89
C ASN A 42 15.27 -3.60 2.55
N ARG A 43 14.48 -4.05 1.56
CA ARG A 43 14.34 -3.33 0.27
C ARG A 43 13.60 -2.00 0.47
N PRO A 44 13.76 -1.01 -0.43
CA PRO A 44 12.94 0.20 -0.39
C PRO A 44 11.45 -0.12 -0.56
N LEU A 45 10.59 0.72 0.03
CA LEU A 45 9.15 0.59 -0.15
C LEU A 45 8.79 0.90 -1.60
N THR A 46 8.34 -0.12 -2.31
CA THR A 46 7.90 -0.07 -3.71
C THR A 46 6.66 -0.96 -3.85
N GLU A 47 5.89 -0.78 -4.91
CA GLU A 47 4.74 -1.65 -5.21
C GLU A 47 5.15 -3.12 -5.21
N ASN A 48 6.29 -3.46 -5.84
CA ASN A 48 6.85 -4.81 -5.83
C ASN A 48 7.24 -5.30 -4.43
N LYS A 49 7.73 -4.43 -3.54
CA LYS A 49 7.97 -4.84 -2.15
C LYS A 49 6.65 -5.19 -1.46
N ILE A 50 5.61 -4.38 -1.65
CA ILE A 50 4.32 -4.54 -0.98
C ILE A 50 3.58 -5.79 -1.50
N LEU A 51 3.51 -5.94 -2.83
CA LEU A 51 2.80 -7.04 -3.50
C LEU A 51 3.61 -8.35 -3.54
N GLY A 52 4.93 -8.27 -3.35
CA GLY A 52 5.83 -9.43 -3.38
C GLY A 52 6.53 -9.62 -4.74
N PRO A 53 7.27 -10.73 -4.92
CA PRO A 53 7.27 -11.94 -4.10
C PRO A 53 8.06 -11.84 -2.78
N TRP A 54 7.61 -12.63 -1.80
CA TRP A 54 8.24 -12.81 -0.50
C TRP A 54 8.86 -14.21 -0.42
N PRO A 55 10.09 -14.36 0.10
CA PRO A 55 10.84 -15.61 -0.01
C PRO A 55 10.27 -16.76 0.82
N ILE A 56 9.56 -16.47 1.91
CA ILE A 56 9.01 -17.46 2.83
C ILE A 56 7.54 -17.18 3.13
N ARG A 57 6.74 -18.25 3.32
CA ARG A 57 5.29 -18.15 3.55
C ARG A 57 4.92 -17.32 4.79
N SER A 58 5.75 -17.37 5.84
CA SER A 58 5.56 -16.57 7.05
C SER A 58 5.68 -15.07 6.77
N ALA A 59 6.69 -14.67 5.99
CA ALA A 59 6.88 -13.29 5.53
C ALA A 59 5.75 -12.86 4.60
N THR A 60 5.30 -13.72 3.67
CA THR A 60 4.13 -13.43 2.83
C THR A 60 2.89 -13.14 3.68
N ARG A 61 2.62 -13.98 4.68
CA ARG A 61 1.45 -13.81 5.56
C ARG A 61 1.57 -12.56 6.42
N ALA A 62 2.76 -12.24 6.92
CA ALA A 62 3.01 -11.03 7.70
C ALA A 62 2.85 -9.77 6.83
N ALA A 63 3.39 -9.77 5.61
CA ALA A 63 3.26 -8.67 4.66
C ALA A 63 1.79 -8.44 4.26
N LEU A 64 1.04 -9.51 3.94
CA LEU A 64 -0.39 -9.41 3.64
C LEU A 64 -1.19 -8.88 4.83
N ARG A 65 -0.87 -9.28 6.06
CA ARG A 65 -1.51 -8.72 7.26
C ARG A 65 -1.22 -7.23 7.42
N ALA A 66 0.01 -6.80 7.16
CA ALA A 66 0.37 -5.39 7.20
C ALA A 66 -0.38 -4.60 6.11
N LEU A 67 -0.50 -5.15 4.90
CA LEU A 67 -1.26 -4.55 3.81
C LEU A 67 -2.77 -4.48 4.13
N LEU A 68 -3.36 -5.52 4.70
CA LEU A 68 -4.76 -5.49 5.12
C LEU A 68 -5.02 -4.40 6.17
N ARG A 69 -4.11 -4.23 7.13
CA ARG A 69 -4.21 -3.14 8.13
C ARG A 69 -4.10 -1.77 7.48
N PHE A 70 -3.18 -1.61 6.51
CA PHE A 70 -3.09 -0.39 5.73
C PHE A 70 -4.42 -0.10 5.03
N LEU A 71 -4.97 -1.07 4.28
CA LEU A 71 -6.23 -0.91 3.55
C LEU A 71 -7.43 -0.58 4.47
N GLN A 72 -7.47 -1.19 5.65
CA GLN A 72 -8.48 -0.89 6.67
C GLN A 72 -8.35 0.53 7.23
N ALA A 73 -7.12 0.99 7.46
CA ALA A 73 -6.85 2.34 7.97
C ALA A 73 -7.11 3.41 6.91
N THR A 74 -6.81 3.12 5.64
CA THR A 74 -7.07 4.04 4.52
C THR A 74 -8.53 4.10 4.13
N GLY A 75 -9.31 3.07 4.50
CA GLY A 75 -10.72 2.89 4.20
C GLY A 75 -10.99 2.79 2.70
N PRO A 76 -11.52 1.68 2.16
CA PRO A 76 -12.35 1.83 0.97
C PRO A 76 -13.52 2.71 1.40
N ASN A 77 -13.64 3.91 0.82
CA ASN A 77 -14.91 4.64 0.91
C ASN A 77 -16.00 3.66 0.48
N ASP A 78 -17.04 3.56 1.30
CA ASP A 78 -18.23 2.72 1.20
C ASP A 78 -18.90 2.79 -0.19
N LYS A 79 -18.33 2.16 -1.23
CA LYS A 79 -18.93 1.93 -2.56
C LYS A 79 -18.25 0.74 -3.24
N LEU A 80 -18.65 -0.46 -2.83
CA LEU A 80 -18.48 -1.69 -3.61
C LEU A 80 -19.81 -2.01 -4.28
#